data_AF-A0AAN7H427-F1
#
_entry.id   AF-A0AAN7H427-F1
#
_cell.length_a   1.000
_cell.length_b   1.000
_cell.length_c   1.000
_cell.angle_alpha   90.00
_cell.angle_beta   90.00
_cell.angle_gamma   90.00
#
_symmetry.space_group_name_H-M   'P 1'
#
loop_
_entity.id
_entity.type
_entity.pdbx_description
1 polymer ?
#
loop_
_entity_poly.entity_id
_entity_poly.type
_entity_poly.pdbx_seq_one_letter_code
_entity_poly.pdbx_strand_id
1 'polypeptide(L)'
;MHLTSPMKHHVETTLNYWEDPGDGKPPTPIFIGKGKVTNKRPHRAHKFVVTDITGDEDKYSLDQHGFQYCRHESREKEFTDERAIGSVYYDECRQLLKDITGASRVHIFNHKVRRGPTQWHHLGLNGNNLANRGPVTRTHVDQSYAGAELRLRREFPDREEADELVKRRYQIINIWRPIETILKDPIAVADANSVPDSDLVAAEMVEDDFRGESWVVRHNPDHRWYFKFRMTPQDVLLIKCFDSDASVARRALHSAFEDPAYRDEVSRQSIENPETVEWQGRQVPVWPMRTIDYSLLLSQDPAEVQKVLDACLEEGYFQLDLNSIDGRRMLEDREELLQLMHRFFESPLEAKNEYGLIDSHLGYEPVGNRTGAFGAGTKDGYEMLKVSRDEIQQGSPRVPSPIKGSSELRILEHAIASCNTITKVILSALSTGMGLKGAQRFENSHRNDRPSTTTLSMMHYLPAEVTGQHKIGHQKHTDISSLTLLFSDQWGLQIRPPGECGAREMGFVAPKPGCAFVHVGDSLRFASGMKFQSCIHRVVPFNPREHRYSIAYFLRAEDDTMFMDSEGRWVTAKEWHDQKFKAFTDPPVWQAMAPKSMILGGMKEDGADDPEPVVPVFWSGVSGFSPAQGTYKRK
;
A
#
# COMPACT_ATOMS: atom_id res chain seq x y z
N MET A 1 -55.25 12.34 -6.80
CA MET A 1 -54.67 11.85 -8.08
C MET A 1 -54.21 10.43 -7.85
N HIS A 2 -54.48 9.49 -8.76
CA HIS A 2 -53.78 8.19 -8.70
C HIS A 2 -52.38 8.41 -9.26
N LEU A 3 -51.36 8.21 -8.42
CA LEU A 3 -50.01 8.01 -8.90
C LEU A 3 -49.98 6.65 -9.59
N THR A 4 -49.89 6.64 -10.91
CA THR A 4 -49.60 5.43 -11.68
C THR A 4 -48.23 4.93 -11.24
N SER A 5 -48.14 3.72 -10.70
CA SER A 5 -46.87 3.08 -10.38
C SER A 5 -45.95 3.13 -11.62
N PRO A 6 -44.64 3.37 -11.46
CA PRO A 6 -43.73 3.43 -12.59
C PRO A 6 -43.80 2.12 -13.38
N MET A 7 -43.88 2.25 -14.70
CA MET A 7 -43.96 1.09 -15.59
C MET A 7 -42.67 0.28 -15.48
N LYS A 8 -42.79 -0.95 -14.98
CA LYS A 8 -41.65 -1.81 -14.65
C LYS A 8 -40.84 -2.20 -15.88
N HIS A 9 -39.52 -2.11 -15.76
CA HIS A 9 -38.58 -2.49 -16.82
C HIS A 9 -37.99 -3.89 -16.56
N HIS A 10 -38.83 -4.92 -16.64
CA HIS A 10 -38.36 -6.31 -16.52
C HIS A 10 -37.53 -6.70 -17.76
N VAL A 11 -36.36 -7.31 -17.56
CA VAL A 11 -35.40 -7.56 -18.64
C VAL A 11 -35.24 -9.06 -18.93
N GLU A 12 -35.51 -9.47 -20.17
CA GLU A 12 -35.07 -10.77 -20.69
C GLU A 12 -33.58 -10.71 -21.06
N THR A 13 -32.75 -11.51 -20.41
CA THR A 13 -31.29 -11.50 -20.57
C THR A 13 -30.69 -12.90 -20.34
N THR A 14 -29.36 -13.00 -20.31
CA THR A 14 -28.64 -14.21 -19.90
C THR A 14 -27.69 -13.95 -18.75
N LEU A 15 -27.68 -14.86 -17.76
CA LEU A 15 -26.75 -14.88 -16.64
C LEU A 15 -25.76 -16.06 -16.81
N ASN A 16 -24.50 -15.86 -16.44
CA ASN A 16 -23.44 -16.83 -16.67
C ASN A 16 -23.15 -17.66 -15.40
N TYR A 17 -23.68 -18.89 -15.38
CA TYR A 17 -23.46 -19.85 -14.30
C TYR A 17 -22.19 -20.66 -14.52
N TRP A 18 -21.67 -21.28 -13.46
CA TRP A 18 -20.57 -22.23 -13.60
C TRP A 18 -21.04 -23.50 -14.30
N GLU A 19 -20.29 -23.90 -15.32
CA GLU A 19 -20.55 -25.13 -16.06
C GLU A 19 -19.79 -26.27 -15.39
N ASP A 20 -20.51 -27.08 -14.61
CA ASP A 20 -19.94 -28.25 -13.93
C ASP A 20 -19.43 -29.25 -14.99
N PRO A 21 -18.13 -29.56 -15.04
CA PRO A 21 -17.57 -30.47 -16.05
C PRO A 21 -17.97 -31.94 -15.83
N GLY A 22 -18.62 -32.27 -14.72
CA GLY A 22 -19.09 -33.63 -14.41
C GLY A 22 -17.99 -34.64 -14.10
N ASP A 23 -16.73 -34.21 -14.00
CA ASP A 23 -15.56 -35.07 -13.75
C ASP A 23 -15.22 -35.25 -12.27
N GLY A 24 -16.07 -34.71 -11.37
CA GLY A 24 -15.95 -34.83 -9.92
C GLY A 24 -14.86 -33.98 -9.27
N LYS A 25 -14.15 -33.13 -10.03
CA LYS A 25 -13.10 -32.25 -9.49
C LYS A 25 -13.70 -30.97 -8.89
N PRO A 26 -13.03 -30.35 -7.89
CA PRO A 26 -13.39 -29.00 -7.43
C PRO A 26 -13.23 -27.98 -8.57
N PRO A 27 -14.01 -26.87 -8.58
CA PRO A 27 -13.91 -25.84 -9.61
C PRO A 27 -12.50 -25.24 -9.68
N THR A 28 -11.98 -25.07 -10.90
CA THR A 28 -10.62 -24.54 -11.16
C THR A 28 -10.32 -23.30 -10.30
N PRO A 29 -9.24 -23.28 -9.51
CA PRO A 29 -8.90 -22.12 -8.68
C PRO A 29 -8.74 -20.85 -9.51
N ILE A 30 -9.18 -19.71 -8.96
CA ILE A 30 -8.86 -18.40 -9.53
C ILE A 30 -7.60 -17.91 -8.85
N PHE A 31 -6.61 -17.50 -9.63
CA PHE A 31 -5.46 -16.76 -9.13
C PHE A 31 -5.62 -15.28 -9.48
N ILE A 32 -5.61 -14.45 -8.46
CA ILE A 32 -5.60 -12.98 -8.47
C ILE A 32 -4.23 -12.57 -7.92
N GLY A 33 -3.46 -11.84 -8.72
CA GLY A 33 -2.11 -11.41 -8.35
C GLY A 33 -1.19 -11.26 -9.54
N LYS A 34 0.00 -10.69 -9.33
CA LYS A 34 1.05 -10.51 -10.38
C LYS A 34 0.51 -9.89 -11.68
N GLY A 35 -0.40 -8.91 -11.57
CA GLY A 35 -1.04 -8.23 -12.70
C GLY A 35 -2.03 -9.08 -13.52
N LYS A 36 -2.46 -10.26 -13.03
CA LYS A 36 -3.32 -11.19 -13.77
C LYS A 36 -4.51 -11.68 -12.92
N VAL A 37 -5.63 -11.93 -13.58
CA VAL A 37 -6.80 -12.63 -13.01
C VAL A 37 -7.11 -13.82 -13.90
N THR A 38 -6.69 -15.03 -13.49
CA THR A 38 -6.83 -16.24 -14.32
C THR A 38 -8.13 -16.98 -14.04
N ASN A 39 -9.27 -16.42 -14.44
CA ASN A 39 -10.56 -17.08 -14.27
C ASN A 39 -10.88 -18.05 -15.41
N LYS A 40 -10.17 -19.19 -15.42
CA LYS A 40 -10.38 -20.33 -16.33
C LYS A 40 -11.57 -21.23 -15.96
N ARG A 41 -12.41 -20.85 -14.99
CA ARG A 41 -13.64 -21.60 -14.68
C ARG A 41 -14.58 -21.56 -15.90
N PRO A 42 -15.02 -22.71 -16.46
CA PRO A 42 -15.98 -22.73 -17.55
C PRO A 42 -17.33 -22.17 -17.06
N HIS A 43 -18.09 -21.58 -17.98
CA HIS A 43 -19.35 -20.93 -17.65
C HIS A 43 -20.29 -20.96 -18.85
N ARG A 44 -21.58 -21.04 -18.56
CA ARG A 44 -22.63 -21.12 -19.58
C ARG A 44 -23.65 -20.02 -19.36
N ALA A 45 -24.05 -19.38 -20.45
CA ALA A 45 -25.13 -18.40 -20.46
C ALA A 45 -26.48 -19.10 -20.41
N HIS A 46 -27.30 -18.78 -19.40
CA HIS A 46 -28.67 -19.27 -19.24
C HIS A 46 -29.65 -18.11 -19.25
N LYS A 47 -30.81 -18.28 -19.90
CA LYS A 47 -31.84 -17.22 -20.01
C LYS A 47 -32.58 -17.03 -18.68
N PHE A 48 -32.73 -15.78 -18.27
CA PHE A 48 -33.54 -15.38 -17.11
C PHE A 48 -34.34 -14.11 -17.45
N VAL A 49 -35.46 -13.93 -16.74
CA VAL A 49 -36.09 -12.61 -16.59
C VAL A 49 -35.55 -12.01 -15.30
N VAL A 50 -34.97 -10.81 -15.37
CA VAL A 50 -34.58 -10.04 -14.17
C VAL A 50 -35.69 -9.05 -13.84
N THR A 51 -36.28 -9.19 -12.66
CA THR A 51 -37.44 -8.41 -12.22
C THR A 51 -37.01 -7.04 -11.68
N ASP A 52 -37.36 -5.98 -12.40
CA ASP A 52 -37.28 -4.60 -11.90
C ASP A 52 -38.15 -4.36 -10.64
N ILE A 53 -37.50 -3.96 -9.54
CA ILE A 53 -38.14 -3.67 -8.25
C ILE A 53 -38.31 -2.16 -7.97
N THR A 54 -38.09 -1.27 -8.95
CA THR A 54 -38.25 0.18 -8.75
C THR A 54 -39.65 0.56 -8.23
N GLY A 55 -39.74 1.16 -7.05
CA GLY A 55 -41.00 1.44 -6.35
C GLY A 55 -41.51 0.32 -5.43
N ASP A 56 -40.74 -0.74 -5.23
CA ASP A 56 -41.00 -1.90 -4.36
C ASP A 56 -39.78 -2.26 -3.47
N GLU A 57 -38.78 -1.37 -3.37
CA GLU A 57 -37.50 -1.62 -2.68
C GLU A 57 -37.65 -2.02 -1.20
N ASP A 58 -38.69 -1.49 -0.55
CA ASP A 58 -39.02 -1.71 0.87
C ASP A 58 -39.39 -3.16 1.22
N LYS A 59 -39.73 -3.97 0.20
CA LYS A 59 -40.07 -5.39 0.34
C LYS A 59 -38.85 -6.29 0.49
N TYR A 60 -37.65 -5.78 0.19
CA TYR A 60 -36.41 -6.56 0.15
C TYR A 60 -35.45 -6.12 1.27
N SER A 61 -34.94 -7.08 2.04
CA SER A 61 -34.12 -6.83 3.22
C SER A 61 -33.01 -7.86 3.39
N LEU A 62 -31.90 -7.46 4.02
CA LEU A 62 -30.70 -8.29 4.16
C LEU A 62 -30.97 -9.64 4.84
N ASP A 63 -31.89 -9.68 5.81
CA ASP A 63 -32.18 -10.87 6.60
C ASP A 63 -33.30 -11.75 6.02
N GLN A 64 -34.16 -11.23 5.14
CA GLN A 64 -35.16 -12.05 4.45
C GLN A 64 -34.68 -12.49 3.06
N HIS A 65 -34.01 -11.62 2.30
CA HIS A 65 -33.72 -11.84 0.87
C HIS A 65 -32.22 -11.91 0.55
N GLY A 66 -31.34 -11.55 1.49
CA GLY A 66 -29.89 -11.49 1.30
C GLY A 66 -29.40 -10.20 0.62
N PHE A 67 -30.30 -9.32 0.21
CA PHE A 67 -29.98 -8.00 -0.34
C PHE A 67 -31.00 -6.96 0.12
N GLN A 68 -30.61 -5.69 0.10
CA GLN A 68 -31.46 -4.57 0.48
C GLN A 68 -31.07 -3.32 -0.28
N TYR A 69 -32.06 -2.53 -0.71
CA TYR A 69 -31.83 -1.22 -1.29
C TYR A 69 -32.13 -0.14 -0.23
N CYS A 70 -31.29 0.89 -0.15
CA CYS A 70 -31.47 2.01 0.76
C CYS A 70 -31.12 3.34 0.09
N ARG A 71 -31.67 4.44 0.63
CA ARG A 71 -31.35 5.79 0.19
C ARG A 71 -30.26 6.37 1.08
N HIS A 72 -29.17 6.85 0.50
CA HIS A 72 -28.12 7.59 1.20
C HIS A 72 -27.47 8.56 0.22
N GLU A 73 -27.48 9.86 0.49
CA GLU A 73 -26.68 10.81 -0.29
C GLU A 73 -25.25 10.85 0.25
N SER A 74 -24.28 10.43 -0.56
CA SER A 74 -22.85 10.52 -0.21
C SER A 74 -22.36 11.96 -0.30
N ARG A 75 -21.47 12.40 0.60
CA ARG A 75 -20.73 13.67 0.43
C ARG A 75 -19.75 13.57 -0.73
N GLU A 76 -19.06 12.44 -0.85
CA GLU A 76 -18.24 12.14 -2.02
C GLU A 76 -19.13 11.95 -3.24
N LYS A 77 -18.82 12.68 -4.32
CA LYS A 77 -19.58 12.66 -5.58
C LYS A 77 -18.79 11.94 -6.68
N GLU A 78 -17.56 12.38 -6.90
CA GLU A 78 -16.73 11.88 -8.00
C GLU A 78 -16.04 10.55 -7.67
N PHE A 79 -15.73 10.27 -6.40
CA PHE A 79 -14.91 9.13 -5.97
C PHE A 79 -13.57 9.07 -6.74
N THR A 80 -12.77 10.12 -6.56
CA THR A 80 -11.46 10.33 -7.18
C THR A 80 -10.35 10.71 -6.20
N ASP A 81 -10.68 10.97 -4.93
CA ASP A 81 -9.71 11.21 -3.84
C ASP A 81 -9.80 10.07 -2.80
N GLU A 82 -8.82 9.17 -2.84
CA GLU A 82 -8.65 8.05 -1.90
C GLU A 82 -8.66 8.50 -0.41
N ARG A 83 -8.13 9.70 -0.10
CA ARG A 83 -8.14 10.26 1.26
C ARG A 83 -9.55 10.63 1.69
N ALA A 84 -10.32 11.25 0.79
CA ALA A 84 -11.71 11.61 1.05
C ALA A 84 -12.61 10.37 1.15
N ILE A 85 -12.39 9.36 0.30
CA ILE A 85 -13.10 8.08 0.37
C ILE A 85 -12.79 7.35 1.69
N GLY A 86 -11.50 7.17 2.01
CA GLY A 86 -11.04 6.43 3.20
C GLY A 86 -11.40 7.08 4.55
N SER A 87 -11.72 8.38 4.57
CA SER A 87 -12.27 9.06 5.75
C SER A 87 -13.78 9.27 5.65
N VAL A 88 -14.24 10.13 4.73
CA VAL A 88 -15.62 10.62 4.68
C VAL A 88 -16.57 9.50 4.28
N TYR A 89 -16.33 8.86 3.14
CA TYR A 89 -17.21 7.82 2.64
C TYR A 89 -17.20 6.55 3.51
N TYR A 90 -16.07 6.26 4.14
CA TYR A 90 -15.95 5.14 5.08
C TYR A 90 -16.75 5.37 6.36
N ASP A 91 -16.81 6.59 6.91
CA ASP A 91 -17.67 6.90 8.05
C ASP A 91 -19.17 6.88 7.69
N GLU A 92 -19.54 7.39 6.50
CA GLU A 92 -20.89 7.24 5.95
C GLU A 92 -21.30 5.76 5.83
N CYS A 93 -20.43 4.92 5.27
CA CYS A 93 -20.64 3.48 5.14
C CYS A 93 -20.72 2.76 6.50
N ARG A 94 -19.89 3.14 7.48
CA ARG A 94 -19.96 2.63 8.86
C ARG A 94 -21.30 2.95 9.49
N GLN A 95 -21.78 4.19 9.36
CA GLN A 95 -23.05 4.61 9.96
C GLN A 95 -24.24 3.94 9.26
N LEU A 96 -24.27 3.95 7.92
CA LEU A 96 -25.33 3.31 7.13
C LEU A 96 -25.48 1.81 7.45
N LEU A 97 -24.38 1.07 7.61
CA LEU A 97 -24.44 -0.33 8.02
C LEU A 97 -24.92 -0.49 9.47
N LYS A 98 -24.48 0.36 10.41
CA LYS A 98 -24.97 0.32 11.81
C LYS A 98 -26.48 0.54 11.88
N ASP A 99 -26.99 1.55 11.17
CA ASP A 99 -28.41 1.92 11.18
C ASP A 99 -29.31 0.83 10.58
N ILE A 100 -28.81 0.09 9.58
CA ILE A 100 -29.58 -0.98 8.90
C ILE A 100 -29.45 -2.35 9.59
N THR A 101 -28.30 -2.66 10.19
CA THR A 101 -28.02 -4.01 10.75
C THR A 101 -28.05 -4.07 12.28
N GLY A 102 -27.99 -2.94 12.97
CA GLY A 102 -27.79 -2.87 14.42
C GLY A 102 -26.37 -3.27 14.88
N ALA A 103 -25.41 -3.42 13.96
CA ALA A 103 -24.06 -3.88 14.29
C ALA A 103 -23.33 -2.96 15.28
N SER A 104 -22.75 -3.52 16.34
CA SER A 104 -21.96 -2.77 17.32
C SER A 104 -20.59 -2.31 16.79
N ARG A 105 -20.03 -3.03 15.81
CA ARG A 105 -18.76 -2.75 15.13
C ARG A 105 -18.92 -2.98 13.64
N VAL A 106 -18.39 -2.07 12.83
CA VAL A 106 -18.29 -2.21 11.37
C VAL A 106 -16.83 -2.02 10.99
N HIS A 107 -16.25 -3.02 10.32
CA HIS A 107 -14.88 -2.96 9.81
C HIS A 107 -14.94 -2.93 8.27
N ILE A 108 -14.42 -1.86 7.67
CA ILE A 108 -14.36 -1.71 6.22
C ILE A 108 -12.94 -2.04 5.77
N PHE A 109 -12.83 -3.12 4.98
CA PHE A 109 -11.60 -3.57 4.35
C PHE A 109 -11.59 -3.31 2.82
N ASN A 110 -12.53 -2.51 2.27
CA ASN A 110 -12.98 -2.72 0.87
C ASN A 110 -13.58 -1.51 0.06
N HIS A 111 -12.92 -0.96 -0.99
CA HIS A 111 -13.49 -0.04 -2.06
C HIS A 111 -12.64 0.06 -3.41
N LYS A 112 -13.25 -0.11 -4.62
CA LYS A 112 -12.73 -0.33 -6.05
C LYS A 112 -13.45 0.63 -6.98
N VAL A 113 -12.89 1.78 -7.32
CA VAL A 113 -13.52 2.62 -8.35
C VAL A 113 -13.51 1.90 -9.72
N ARG A 114 -14.67 1.40 -10.16
CA ARG A 114 -14.89 0.78 -11.48
C ARG A 114 -15.39 1.83 -12.45
N ARG A 115 -14.71 2.01 -13.59
CA ARG A 115 -15.15 2.85 -14.73
C ARG A 115 -14.94 2.16 -16.09
N GLY A 116 -14.52 0.89 -16.11
CA GLY A 116 -14.11 0.17 -17.31
C GLY A 116 -15.25 -0.46 -18.13
N PRO A 117 -14.97 -0.85 -19.39
CA PRO A 117 -15.98 -1.38 -20.31
C PRO A 117 -16.40 -2.82 -20.01
N THR A 118 -17.61 -3.19 -20.45
CA THR A 118 -18.25 -4.52 -20.27
C THR A 118 -17.31 -5.70 -20.56
N GLN A 119 -16.58 -5.63 -21.67
CA GLN A 119 -15.74 -6.71 -22.19
C GLN A 119 -14.25 -6.59 -21.79
N TRP A 120 -13.95 -5.95 -20.64
CA TRP A 120 -12.59 -5.74 -20.14
C TRP A 120 -11.72 -7.01 -20.07
N HIS A 121 -12.33 -8.17 -19.82
CA HIS A 121 -11.64 -9.47 -19.85
C HIS A 121 -11.02 -9.81 -21.22
N HIS A 122 -11.55 -9.27 -22.32
CA HIS A 122 -11.17 -9.60 -23.70
C HIS A 122 -10.22 -8.59 -24.36
N LEU A 123 -9.84 -7.49 -23.69
CA LEU A 123 -9.00 -6.41 -24.26
C LEU A 123 -7.53 -6.81 -24.54
N GLY A 124 -7.15 -8.07 -24.28
CA GLY A 124 -5.82 -8.61 -24.60
C GLY A 124 -4.69 -8.06 -23.72
N LEU A 125 -3.47 -8.55 -23.95
CA LEU A 125 -2.29 -8.18 -23.12
C LEU A 125 -1.85 -6.72 -23.32
N ASN A 126 -2.29 -6.06 -24.40
CA ASN A 126 -1.92 -4.68 -24.71
C ASN A 126 -2.92 -3.64 -24.13
N GLY A 127 -4.04 -4.07 -23.54
CA GLY A 127 -5.13 -3.21 -23.06
C GLY A 127 -5.16 -2.94 -21.54
N ASN A 128 -4.16 -3.45 -20.80
CA ASN A 128 -4.02 -3.34 -19.34
C ASN A 128 -5.33 -3.60 -18.56
N ASN A 129 -5.88 -4.80 -18.71
CA ASN A 129 -7.26 -5.16 -18.32
C ASN A 129 -7.57 -4.93 -16.83
N LEU A 130 -6.57 -4.80 -15.94
CA LEU A 130 -6.80 -4.45 -14.53
C LEU A 130 -7.16 -2.98 -14.34
N ALA A 131 -6.50 -2.05 -15.05
CA ALA A 131 -6.83 -0.62 -15.02
C ALA A 131 -8.21 -0.34 -15.64
N ASN A 132 -8.59 -1.14 -16.64
CA ASN A 132 -9.88 -1.05 -17.34
C ASN A 132 -10.97 -1.96 -16.74
N ARG A 133 -10.95 -2.23 -15.42
CA ARG A 133 -11.92 -3.11 -14.74
C ARG A 133 -13.37 -2.61 -14.88
N GLY A 134 -14.16 -3.32 -15.68
CA GLY A 134 -15.60 -3.13 -15.83
C GLY A 134 -16.44 -4.02 -14.92
N PRO A 135 -17.72 -4.30 -15.28
CA PRO A 135 -18.61 -5.19 -14.53
C PRO A 135 -18.13 -6.66 -14.48
N VAL A 136 -18.64 -7.42 -13.52
CA VAL A 136 -18.44 -8.89 -13.43
C VAL A 136 -19.74 -9.58 -13.83
N THR A 137 -19.74 -10.26 -14.98
CA THR A 137 -20.94 -10.85 -15.61
C THR A 137 -21.15 -12.34 -15.29
N ARG A 138 -20.48 -12.84 -14.26
CA ARG A 138 -20.59 -14.23 -13.78
C ARG A 138 -21.38 -14.29 -12.49
N THR A 139 -22.26 -15.28 -12.35
CA THR A 139 -23.04 -15.54 -11.13
C THR A 139 -22.14 -16.10 -10.02
N HIS A 140 -22.06 -15.41 -8.88
CA HIS A 140 -21.18 -15.77 -7.77
C HIS A 140 -21.67 -15.23 -6.41
N VAL A 141 -20.97 -15.64 -5.34
CA VAL A 141 -20.87 -14.92 -4.05
C VAL A 141 -19.39 -14.84 -3.67
N ASP A 142 -18.91 -13.69 -3.21
CA ASP A 142 -17.48 -13.44 -2.99
C ASP A 142 -16.81 -14.32 -1.92
N GLN A 143 -17.58 -14.85 -0.97
CA GLN A 143 -17.09 -15.78 0.06
C GLN A 143 -17.98 -17.02 0.14
N SER A 144 -17.35 -18.18 0.36
CA SER A 144 -18.03 -19.36 0.90
C SER A 144 -18.20 -19.23 2.43
N TYR A 145 -18.86 -20.19 3.09
CA TYR A 145 -18.93 -20.18 4.55
C TYR A 145 -17.56 -20.32 5.23
N ALA A 146 -16.69 -21.19 4.71
CA ALA A 146 -15.30 -21.28 5.18
C ALA A 146 -14.48 -20.05 4.76
N GLY A 147 -14.66 -19.59 3.51
CA GLY A 147 -14.02 -18.39 2.97
C GLY A 147 -14.32 -17.11 3.75
N ALA A 148 -15.50 -17.02 4.39
CA ALA A 148 -15.87 -15.90 5.24
C ALA A 148 -15.15 -15.91 6.59
N GLU A 149 -14.93 -17.07 7.21
CA GLU A 149 -14.08 -17.18 8.41
C GLU A 149 -12.60 -16.93 8.06
N LEU A 150 -12.12 -17.47 6.94
CA LEU A 150 -10.76 -17.20 6.42
C LEU A 150 -10.56 -15.69 6.16
N ARG A 151 -11.55 -15.01 5.57
CA ARG A 151 -11.52 -13.56 5.37
C ARG A 151 -11.50 -12.83 6.72
N LEU A 152 -12.40 -13.16 7.65
CA LEU A 152 -12.41 -12.56 9.00
C LEU A 152 -11.03 -12.68 9.67
N ARG A 153 -10.41 -13.86 9.63
CA ARG A 153 -9.08 -14.12 10.21
C ARG A 153 -7.90 -13.48 9.44
N ARG A 154 -8.13 -12.94 8.23
CA ARG A 154 -7.14 -12.08 7.54
C ARG A 154 -7.27 -10.63 8.00
N GLU A 155 -8.49 -10.14 8.15
CA GLU A 155 -8.75 -8.75 8.55
C GLU A 155 -8.58 -8.51 10.07
N PHE A 156 -8.75 -9.55 10.89
CA PHE A 156 -8.44 -9.57 12.32
C PHE A 156 -7.33 -10.62 12.58
N PRO A 157 -6.04 -10.20 12.58
CA PRO A 157 -4.90 -11.12 12.69
C PRO A 157 -4.63 -11.60 14.13
N ASP A 158 -5.08 -10.85 15.14
CA ASP A 158 -5.09 -11.28 16.53
C ASP A 158 -6.00 -12.52 16.66
N ARG A 159 -5.43 -13.62 17.14
CA ARG A 159 -6.14 -14.91 17.25
C ARG A 159 -7.19 -14.90 18.35
N GLU A 160 -6.95 -14.23 19.46
CA GLU A 160 -7.92 -14.14 20.56
C GLU A 160 -9.08 -13.21 20.18
N GLU A 161 -8.79 -12.09 19.51
CA GLU A 161 -9.84 -11.23 18.94
C GLU A 161 -10.66 -11.98 17.88
N ALA A 162 -10.02 -12.63 16.91
CA ALA A 162 -10.71 -13.38 15.87
C ALA A 162 -11.54 -14.54 16.43
N ASP A 163 -10.99 -15.31 17.39
CA ASP A 163 -11.72 -16.39 18.06
C ASP A 163 -12.89 -15.87 18.91
N GLU A 164 -12.85 -14.64 19.42
CA GLU A 164 -14.00 -13.99 20.08
C GLU A 164 -15.01 -13.38 19.11
N LEU A 165 -14.60 -12.99 17.90
CA LEU A 165 -15.47 -12.47 16.85
C LEU A 165 -16.28 -13.58 16.15
N VAL A 166 -15.67 -14.73 15.83
CA VAL A 166 -16.38 -15.86 15.18
C VAL A 166 -17.43 -16.52 16.08
N LYS A 167 -17.34 -16.33 17.41
CA LYS A 167 -18.36 -16.78 18.38
C LYS A 167 -19.61 -15.89 18.42
N ARG A 168 -19.58 -14.72 17.77
CA ARG A 168 -20.67 -13.73 17.74
C ARG A 168 -21.36 -13.77 16.38
N ARG A 169 -22.55 -13.15 16.27
CA ARG A 169 -23.14 -12.92 14.95
C ARG A 169 -22.28 -11.91 14.18
N TYR A 170 -21.67 -12.35 13.08
CA TYR A 170 -20.95 -11.51 12.13
C TYR A 170 -21.47 -11.70 10.70
N GLN A 171 -21.26 -10.68 9.88
CA GLN A 171 -21.74 -10.55 8.50
C GLN A 171 -20.61 -10.04 7.59
N ILE A 172 -20.66 -10.39 6.32
CA ILE A 172 -19.90 -9.71 5.25
C ILE A 172 -20.91 -9.17 4.26
N ILE A 173 -20.91 -7.85 4.04
CA ILE A 173 -21.87 -7.12 3.19
C ILE A 173 -21.09 -6.21 2.25
N ASN A 174 -21.33 -6.35 0.95
CA ASN A 174 -20.87 -5.40 -0.06
C ASN A 174 -21.81 -4.18 -0.07
N ILE A 175 -21.24 -2.98 -0.02
CA ILE A 175 -21.97 -1.72 -0.22
C ILE A 175 -21.74 -1.29 -1.66
N TRP A 176 -22.75 -1.42 -2.52
CA TRP A 176 -22.65 -1.03 -3.92
C TRP A 176 -23.37 0.30 -4.17
N ARG A 177 -22.63 1.28 -4.69
CA ARG A 177 -23.14 2.62 -5.03
C ARG A 177 -22.81 2.97 -6.49
N PRO A 178 -23.77 3.53 -7.26
CA PRO A 178 -23.49 4.21 -8.52
C PRO A 178 -22.74 5.53 -8.31
N ILE A 179 -21.71 5.79 -9.12
CA ILE A 179 -21.14 7.15 -9.26
C ILE A 179 -22.02 7.98 -10.20
N GLU A 180 -22.61 7.32 -11.21
CA GLU A 180 -23.51 7.91 -12.21
C GLU A 180 -24.76 7.06 -12.40
N THR A 181 -25.82 7.63 -13.00
CA THR A 181 -27.10 6.92 -13.15
C THR A 181 -26.96 5.67 -14.04
N ILE A 182 -27.36 4.50 -13.52
CA ILE A 182 -27.12 3.21 -14.16
C ILE A 182 -28.12 2.92 -15.30
N LEU A 183 -27.62 2.87 -16.53
CA LEU A 183 -28.35 2.38 -17.71
C LEU A 183 -27.76 1.05 -18.21
N LYS A 184 -26.44 1.03 -18.43
CA LYS A 184 -25.71 -0.14 -18.95
C LYS A 184 -25.21 -1.06 -17.84
N ASP A 185 -25.15 -2.34 -18.16
CA ASP A 185 -24.65 -3.42 -17.30
C ASP A 185 -25.15 -3.34 -15.83
N PRO A 186 -26.47 -3.20 -15.57
CA PRO A 186 -27.02 -3.23 -14.22
C PRO A 186 -26.59 -4.48 -13.44
N ILE A 187 -26.61 -4.37 -12.11
CA ILE A 187 -26.36 -5.50 -11.21
C ILE A 187 -27.67 -6.19 -10.82
N ALA A 188 -27.77 -7.48 -11.10
CA ALA A 188 -28.83 -8.34 -10.59
C ALA A 188 -28.39 -9.01 -9.29
N VAL A 189 -29.37 -9.23 -8.41
CA VAL A 189 -29.26 -9.96 -7.15
C VAL A 189 -30.33 -11.04 -7.08
N ALA A 190 -29.98 -12.23 -6.59
CA ALA A 190 -30.94 -13.32 -6.39
C ALA A 190 -31.52 -13.28 -4.98
N ASP A 191 -32.83 -13.54 -4.86
CA ASP A 191 -33.48 -13.82 -3.58
C ASP A 191 -32.91 -15.11 -2.97
N ALA A 192 -32.32 -15.00 -1.78
CA ALA A 192 -31.73 -16.12 -1.06
C ALA A 192 -32.67 -17.32 -0.89
N ASN A 193 -33.99 -17.10 -0.79
CA ASN A 193 -35.01 -18.16 -0.67
C ASN A 193 -35.30 -18.88 -2.00
N SER A 194 -34.60 -18.53 -3.07
CA SER A 194 -34.59 -19.26 -4.34
C SER A 194 -33.34 -20.10 -4.55
N VAL A 195 -32.29 -19.92 -3.72
CA VAL A 195 -30.93 -20.41 -3.95
C VAL A 195 -30.57 -21.44 -2.86
N PRO A 196 -30.91 -22.73 -3.02
CA PRO A 196 -30.55 -23.75 -2.04
C PRO A 196 -29.04 -23.99 -1.98
N ASP A 197 -28.54 -24.44 -0.82
CA ASP A 197 -27.11 -24.69 -0.58
C ASP A 197 -26.52 -25.80 -1.49
N SER A 198 -27.36 -26.65 -2.09
CA SER A 198 -26.99 -27.66 -3.10
C SER A 198 -26.37 -27.08 -4.37
N ASP A 199 -26.73 -25.84 -4.69
CA ASP A 199 -26.42 -25.21 -5.97
C ASP A 199 -25.11 -24.41 -5.87
N LEU A 200 -24.60 -24.23 -4.65
CA LEU A 200 -23.34 -23.58 -4.34
C LEU A 200 -22.19 -24.60 -4.32
N VAL A 201 -21.07 -24.23 -4.93
CA VAL A 201 -19.87 -25.07 -4.96
C VAL A 201 -18.67 -24.25 -4.50
N ALA A 202 -18.02 -24.77 -3.46
CA ALA A 202 -16.82 -24.21 -2.86
C ALA A 202 -15.69 -24.16 -3.90
N ALA A 203 -15.08 -22.99 -4.09
CA ALA A 203 -14.16 -22.76 -5.18
C ALA A 203 -12.99 -21.84 -4.77
N GLU A 204 -11.80 -22.43 -4.61
CA GLU A 204 -10.59 -21.75 -4.14
C GLU A 204 -10.24 -20.50 -4.96
N MET A 205 -9.95 -19.41 -4.26
CA MET A 205 -9.47 -18.15 -4.81
C MET A 205 -8.19 -17.76 -4.08
N VAL A 206 -7.07 -17.77 -4.81
CA VAL A 206 -5.78 -17.30 -4.29
C VAL A 206 -5.64 -15.83 -4.65
N GLU A 207 -5.58 -14.98 -3.63
CA GLU A 207 -5.39 -13.53 -3.72
C GLU A 207 -4.01 -13.19 -3.12
N ASP A 208 -3.01 -13.22 -4.01
CA ASP A 208 -1.58 -13.14 -3.74
C ASP A 208 -1.06 -14.20 -2.74
N ASP A 209 -1.08 -13.93 -1.43
CA ASP A 209 -0.70 -14.86 -0.36
C ASP A 209 -1.91 -15.62 0.23
N PHE A 210 -3.10 -15.03 0.14
CA PHE A 210 -4.30 -15.49 0.82
C PHE A 210 -5.05 -16.53 -0.01
N ARG A 211 -5.14 -17.75 0.50
CA ARG A 211 -6.00 -18.81 -0.04
C ARG A 211 -7.40 -18.70 0.56
N GLY A 212 -8.25 -17.92 -0.09
CA GLY A 212 -9.67 -17.80 0.22
C GLY A 212 -10.53 -18.77 -0.58
N GLU A 213 -11.84 -18.71 -0.36
CA GLU A 213 -12.82 -19.55 -1.05
C GLU A 213 -14.09 -18.74 -1.35
N SER A 214 -14.59 -18.85 -2.58
CA SER A 214 -15.83 -18.20 -3.05
C SER A 214 -16.87 -19.25 -3.43
N TRP A 215 -18.15 -18.87 -3.50
CA TRP A 215 -19.18 -19.73 -4.10
C TRP A 215 -19.22 -19.48 -5.61
N VAL A 216 -18.99 -20.54 -6.40
CA VAL A 216 -19.58 -20.62 -7.75
C VAL A 216 -20.92 -21.34 -7.69
N VAL A 217 -21.74 -21.13 -8.70
CA VAL A 217 -23.15 -21.53 -8.67
C VAL A 217 -23.50 -22.38 -9.88
N ARG A 218 -24.12 -23.53 -9.64
CA ARG A 218 -24.77 -24.36 -10.66
C ARG A 218 -26.03 -23.66 -11.18
N HIS A 219 -26.38 -23.91 -12.44
CA HIS A 219 -27.64 -23.40 -12.98
C HIS A 219 -28.84 -24.11 -12.35
N ASN A 220 -29.72 -23.33 -11.73
CA ASN A 220 -31.07 -23.72 -11.34
C ASN A 220 -32.06 -22.69 -11.95
N PRO A 221 -33.10 -23.12 -12.70
CA PRO A 221 -34.07 -22.21 -13.30
C PRO A 221 -34.99 -21.52 -12.27
N ASP A 222 -35.12 -22.06 -11.05
CA ASP A 222 -35.99 -21.51 -10.01
C ASP A 222 -35.37 -20.30 -9.27
N HIS A 223 -34.11 -19.96 -9.56
CA HIS A 223 -33.45 -18.76 -9.06
C HIS A 223 -34.20 -17.49 -9.48
N ARG A 224 -34.71 -16.73 -8.50
CA ARG A 224 -35.45 -15.48 -8.71
C ARG A 224 -34.50 -14.29 -8.67
N TRP A 225 -34.37 -13.60 -9.81
CA TRP A 225 -33.42 -12.51 -10.00
C TRP A 225 -34.10 -11.15 -10.06
N TYR A 226 -33.54 -10.18 -9.33
CA TYR A 226 -34.08 -8.85 -9.13
C TYR A 226 -33.03 -7.79 -9.41
N PHE A 227 -33.46 -6.60 -9.84
CA PHE A 227 -32.62 -5.40 -9.92
C PHE A 227 -33.46 -4.14 -9.75
N LYS A 228 -32.82 -3.01 -9.50
CA LYS A 228 -33.46 -1.69 -9.60
C LYS A 228 -33.07 -1.02 -10.91
N PHE A 229 -34.04 -0.68 -11.74
CA PHE A 229 -33.81 0.10 -12.95
C PHE A 229 -33.42 1.55 -12.62
N ARG A 230 -32.46 2.12 -13.37
CA ARG A 230 -32.00 3.52 -13.23
C ARG A 230 -31.65 3.94 -11.79
N MET A 231 -30.87 3.10 -11.09
CA MET A 231 -30.27 3.50 -9.82
C MET A 231 -29.48 4.80 -9.97
N THR A 232 -29.79 5.79 -9.15
CA THR A 232 -29.05 7.06 -9.08
C THR A 232 -27.94 6.98 -8.02
N PRO A 233 -27.01 7.94 -7.93
CA PRO A 233 -25.95 7.92 -6.90
C PRO A 233 -26.42 7.95 -5.44
N GLN A 234 -27.71 8.27 -5.21
CA GLN A 234 -28.37 8.19 -3.90
C GLN A 234 -28.98 6.81 -3.59
N ASP A 235 -29.06 5.91 -4.58
CA ASP A 235 -29.53 4.53 -4.42
C ASP A 235 -28.34 3.62 -4.10
N VAL A 236 -28.34 3.04 -2.90
CA VAL A 236 -27.32 2.09 -2.46
C VAL A 236 -27.94 0.69 -2.43
N LEU A 237 -27.19 -0.28 -2.95
CA LEU A 237 -27.52 -1.70 -2.85
C LEU A 237 -26.56 -2.36 -1.86
N LEU A 238 -27.10 -2.94 -0.80
CA LEU A 238 -26.39 -3.81 0.13
C LEU A 238 -26.56 -5.27 -0.31
N ILE A 239 -25.46 -5.98 -0.51
CA ILE A 239 -25.47 -7.41 -0.89
C ILE A 239 -24.76 -8.20 0.20
N LYS A 240 -25.49 -9.09 0.87
CA LYS A 240 -24.91 -10.00 1.87
C LYS A 240 -24.11 -11.07 1.16
N CYS A 241 -22.81 -11.14 1.44
CA CYS A 241 -21.95 -12.25 1.02
C CYS A 241 -21.90 -13.36 2.08
N PHE A 242 -22.04 -13.00 3.37
CA PHE A 242 -22.08 -13.95 4.48
C PHE A 242 -22.92 -13.45 5.66
N ASP A 243 -23.55 -14.39 6.36
CA ASP A 243 -24.04 -14.26 7.74
C ASP A 243 -23.82 -15.58 8.48
N SER A 244 -23.32 -15.46 9.70
CA SER A 244 -23.15 -16.56 10.65
C SER A 244 -24.48 -17.07 11.21
N ASP A 245 -25.51 -16.20 11.27
CA ASP A 245 -26.85 -16.58 11.69
C ASP A 245 -27.55 -17.40 10.60
N ALA A 246 -27.90 -18.65 10.95
CA ALA A 246 -28.53 -19.59 10.04
C ALA A 246 -30.07 -19.50 10.01
N SER A 247 -30.67 -18.62 10.81
CA SER A 247 -32.13 -18.39 10.82
C SER A 247 -32.60 -17.37 9.78
N VAL A 248 -31.66 -16.69 9.12
CA VAL A 248 -31.89 -15.60 8.16
C VAL A 248 -31.29 -15.94 6.79
N ALA A 249 -31.62 -15.16 5.77
CA ALA A 249 -30.91 -15.18 4.49
C ALA A 249 -29.42 -14.93 4.72
N ARG A 250 -28.58 -15.94 4.37
CA ARG A 250 -27.14 -15.94 4.70
C ARG A 250 -26.24 -15.30 3.64
N ARG A 251 -26.73 -15.18 2.40
CA ARG A 251 -26.01 -14.73 1.21
C ARG A 251 -26.99 -14.42 0.08
N ALA A 252 -26.65 -13.51 -0.83
CA ALA A 252 -27.33 -13.34 -2.11
C ALA A 252 -26.34 -13.56 -3.27
N LEU A 253 -26.78 -14.28 -4.31
CA LEU A 253 -26.03 -14.34 -5.56
C LEU A 253 -26.08 -12.99 -6.24
N HIS A 254 -25.01 -12.62 -6.94
CA HIS A 254 -25.01 -11.43 -7.77
C HIS A 254 -24.23 -11.60 -9.07
N SER A 255 -24.62 -10.81 -10.08
CA SER A 255 -23.97 -10.71 -11.39
C SER A 255 -24.37 -9.39 -12.05
N ALA A 256 -23.48 -8.80 -12.84
CA ALA A 256 -23.90 -7.84 -13.86
C ALA A 256 -24.58 -8.59 -15.03
N PHE A 257 -25.49 -7.92 -15.74
CA PHE A 257 -26.14 -8.46 -16.94
C PHE A 257 -26.28 -7.40 -18.02
N GLU A 258 -26.25 -7.81 -19.29
CA GLU A 258 -26.55 -6.91 -20.41
C GLU A 258 -28.06 -6.68 -20.47
N ASP A 259 -28.48 -5.42 -20.49
CA ASP A 259 -29.83 -5.03 -20.90
C ASP A 259 -29.81 -4.74 -22.42
N PRO A 260 -30.53 -5.52 -23.25
CA PRO A 260 -30.55 -5.32 -24.70
C PRO A 260 -31.01 -3.92 -25.14
N ALA A 261 -31.81 -3.21 -24.33
CA ALA A 261 -32.31 -1.87 -24.63
C ALA A 261 -31.28 -0.76 -24.33
N TYR A 262 -30.27 -1.02 -23.49
CA TYR A 262 -29.26 -0.06 -23.06
C TYR A 262 -27.82 -0.52 -23.33
N ARG A 263 -27.64 -1.53 -24.19
CA ARG A 263 -26.33 -2.13 -24.48
C ARG A 263 -25.32 -1.18 -25.14
N ASP A 264 -25.79 -0.18 -25.87
CA ASP A 264 -24.95 0.77 -26.60
C ASP A 264 -24.62 2.05 -25.80
N GLU A 265 -25.14 2.17 -24.58
CA GLU A 265 -24.88 3.30 -23.67
C GLU A 265 -23.43 3.34 -23.16
N VAL A 266 -23.11 4.42 -22.43
CA VAL A 266 -21.85 4.58 -21.68
C VAL A 266 -21.69 3.51 -20.60
N SER A 267 -20.44 3.12 -20.30
CA SER A 267 -20.16 2.08 -19.29
C SER A 267 -20.39 2.58 -17.87
N ARG A 268 -20.95 1.72 -17.00
CA ARG A 268 -21.33 2.08 -15.61
C ARG A 268 -20.13 2.48 -14.73
N GLN A 269 -20.38 3.30 -13.71
CA GLN A 269 -19.37 3.75 -12.75
C GLN A 269 -19.79 3.42 -11.29
N SER A 270 -18.92 2.76 -10.47
CA SER A 270 -19.26 2.15 -9.14
C SER A 270 -18.03 1.82 -8.25
N ILE A 271 -18.15 1.23 -7.03
CA ILE A 271 -17.06 1.20 -5.99
C ILE A 271 -16.89 -0.09 -5.06
N GLU A 272 -15.81 -0.96 -5.17
CA GLU A 272 -15.63 -2.34 -4.51
C GLU A 272 -14.16 -3.10 -4.23
N ASN A 273 -13.02 -2.69 -3.60
CA ASN A 273 -11.58 -3.29 -3.52
C ASN A 273 -10.34 -2.46 -4.12
N PRO A 274 -9.03 -2.63 -3.80
CA PRO A 274 -8.10 -1.48 -3.62
C PRO A 274 -7.34 -0.96 -4.88
N GLU A 275 -6.67 0.18 -4.74
CA GLU A 275 -5.80 0.86 -5.73
C GLU A 275 -4.48 0.11 -6.06
N THR A 276 -4.08 0.10 -7.34
CA THR A 276 -2.77 -0.40 -7.81
C THR A 276 -2.24 0.44 -8.97
N VAL A 277 -0.90 0.55 -9.09
CA VAL A 277 -0.20 1.11 -10.26
C VAL A 277 0.48 0.00 -11.09
N GLU A 278 0.58 0.19 -12.41
CA GLU A 278 1.42 -0.70 -13.22
C GLU A 278 2.89 -0.31 -13.08
N TRP A 279 3.72 -1.31 -12.78
CA TRP A 279 5.18 -1.21 -12.79
C TRP A 279 5.77 -2.50 -13.35
N GLN A 280 6.53 -2.39 -14.44
CA GLN A 280 7.16 -3.52 -15.16
C GLN A 280 6.19 -4.66 -15.53
N GLY A 281 4.98 -4.35 -15.97
CA GLY A 281 3.98 -5.36 -16.34
C GLY A 281 3.42 -6.17 -15.15
N ARG A 282 3.72 -5.79 -13.91
CA ARG A 282 2.97 -6.17 -12.71
C ARG A 282 2.10 -5.00 -12.28
N GLN A 283 0.94 -5.31 -11.73
CA GLN A 283 0.21 -4.34 -10.89
C GLN A 283 0.80 -4.44 -9.48
N VAL A 284 1.08 -3.30 -8.86
CA VAL A 284 1.72 -3.15 -7.54
C VAL A 284 0.84 -2.22 -6.69
N PRO A 285 0.56 -2.54 -5.42
CA PRO A 285 -0.27 -1.68 -4.58
C PRO A 285 0.35 -0.29 -4.39
N VAL A 286 -0.51 0.72 -4.31
CA VAL A 286 -0.17 2.01 -3.70
C VAL A 286 -0.61 1.91 -2.24
N TRP A 287 0.29 2.17 -1.29
CA TRP A 287 -0.06 2.04 0.12
C TRP A 287 -0.63 3.37 0.65
N PRO A 288 -1.91 3.42 1.07
CA PRO A 288 -2.48 4.61 1.69
C PRO A 288 -1.81 4.84 3.05
N MET A 289 -1.83 6.10 3.49
CA MET A 289 -1.18 6.52 4.73
C MET A 289 -1.85 7.72 5.35
N ARG A 290 -1.88 7.74 6.68
CA ARG A 290 -2.34 8.86 7.49
C ARG A 290 -1.58 10.13 7.08
N THR A 291 -2.31 11.24 6.98
CA THR A 291 -1.71 12.56 6.71
C THR A 291 -1.93 13.46 7.92
N ILE A 292 -0.83 13.95 8.48
CA ILE A 292 -0.73 14.75 9.70
C ILE A 292 -0.58 16.23 9.33
N ASP A 293 -1.39 17.11 9.88
CA ASP A 293 -1.32 18.57 9.71
C ASP A 293 -0.22 19.15 10.62
N TYR A 294 0.76 19.83 10.03
CA TYR A 294 1.88 20.38 10.80
C TYR A 294 1.49 21.51 11.76
N SER A 295 0.51 22.35 11.43
CA SER A 295 0.09 23.46 12.30
C SER A 295 -0.64 22.94 13.54
N LEU A 296 -1.54 21.97 13.37
CA LEU A 296 -2.23 21.32 14.49
C LEU A 296 -1.23 20.55 15.38
N LEU A 297 -0.25 19.88 14.78
CA LEU A 297 0.81 19.17 15.51
C LEU A 297 1.74 20.13 16.29
N LEU A 298 2.07 21.28 15.68
CA LEU A 298 2.85 22.36 16.30
C LEU A 298 2.12 22.98 17.49
N SER A 299 0.78 23.14 17.41
CA SER A 299 -0.04 23.58 18.55
C SER A 299 -0.30 22.50 19.62
N GLN A 300 0.20 21.27 19.42
CA GLN A 300 -0.11 20.10 20.25
C GLN A 300 -1.63 19.80 20.34
N ASP A 301 -2.35 19.92 19.23
CA ASP A 301 -3.77 19.56 19.18
C ASP A 301 -3.99 18.10 19.61
N PRO A 302 -4.88 17.79 20.57
CA PRO A 302 -5.02 16.44 21.10
C PRO A 302 -5.42 15.38 20.06
N ALA A 303 -6.22 15.72 19.05
CA ALA A 303 -6.63 14.77 18.02
C ALA A 303 -5.48 14.51 17.03
N GLU A 304 -4.75 15.56 16.64
CA GLU A 304 -3.62 15.41 15.72
C GLU A 304 -2.40 14.75 16.39
N VAL A 305 -2.19 14.98 17.69
CA VAL A 305 -1.22 14.27 18.54
C VAL A 305 -1.56 12.78 18.63
N GLN A 306 -2.83 12.42 18.85
CA GLN A 306 -3.26 11.01 18.86
C GLN A 306 -3.05 10.36 17.49
N LYS A 307 -3.43 11.05 16.41
CA LYS A 307 -3.33 10.57 15.03
C LYS A 307 -1.89 10.31 14.57
N VAL A 308 -0.91 11.12 15.00
CA VAL A 308 0.52 10.82 14.72
C VAL A 308 1.05 9.70 15.61
N LEU A 309 0.54 9.57 16.84
CA LEU A 309 0.88 8.47 17.75
C LEU A 309 0.41 7.14 17.17
N ASP A 310 -0.84 7.07 16.74
CA ASP A 310 -1.45 5.91 16.06
C ASP A 310 -0.65 5.56 14.79
N ALA A 311 -0.29 6.56 13.97
CA ALA A 311 0.53 6.36 12.77
C ALA A 311 1.92 5.77 13.05
N CYS A 312 2.51 6.05 14.22
CA CYS A 312 3.78 5.46 14.63
C CYS A 312 3.62 4.06 15.26
N LEU A 313 2.50 3.79 15.95
CA LEU A 313 2.20 2.51 16.59
C LEU A 313 1.76 1.42 15.60
N GLU A 314 0.94 1.79 14.62
CA GLU A 314 0.36 0.85 13.63
C GLU A 314 1.24 0.71 12.39
N GLU A 315 1.51 1.81 11.65
CA GLU A 315 2.21 1.73 10.35
C GLU A 315 3.72 2.04 10.42
N GLY A 316 4.12 2.97 11.30
CA GLY A 316 5.50 3.49 11.39
C GLY A 316 5.83 4.60 10.38
N TYR A 317 4.85 5.08 9.60
CA TYR A 317 5.03 6.11 8.57
C TYR A 317 3.75 6.93 8.32
N PHE A 318 3.91 8.16 7.83
CA PHE A 318 2.82 9.08 7.51
C PHE A 318 3.25 10.16 6.49
N GLN A 319 2.29 10.90 5.94
CA GLN A 319 2.54 12.18 5.27
C GLN A 319 2.43 13.32 6.29
N LEU A 320 3.33 14.29 6.26
CA LEU A 320 3.21 15.55 6.98
C LEU A 320 2.79 16.65 6.00
N ASP A 321 1.63 17.25 6.21
CA ASP A 321 1.06 18.34 5.41
C ASP A 321 1.67 19.68 5.84
N LEU A 322 2.36 20.36 4.91
CA LEU A 322 3.12 21.60 5.16
C LEU A 322 2.52 22.80 4.40
N ASN A 323 1.33 22.65 3.81
CA ASN A 323 0.66 23.71 3.03
C ASN A 323 0.16 24.90 3.89
N SER A 324 0.16 24.74 5.22
CA SER A 324 -0.23 25.79 6.18
C SER A 324 0.76 26.95 6.23
N ILE A 325 0.42 28.02 6.96
CA ILE A 325 1.32 29.17 7.14
C ILE A 325 2.60 28.80 7.90
N ASP A 326 2.51 27.89 8.88
CA ASP A 326 3.65 27.42 9.67
C ASP A 326 4.53 26.43 8.88
N GLY A 327 3.93 25.60 8.02
CA GLY A 327 4.66 24.65 7.17
C GLY A 327 5.34 25.29 5.96
N ARG A 328 4.80 26.40 5.46
CA ARG A 328 5.27 27.08 4.23
C ARG A 328 6.77 27.34 4.22
N ARG A 329 7.37 27.75 5.35
CA ARG A 329 8.81 28.07 5.39
C ARG A 329 9.67 26.85 5.03
N MET A 330 9.28 25.66 5.46
CA MET A 330 9.98 24.42 5.07
C MET A 330 9.83 24.14 3.57
N LEU A 331 8.69 24.45 2.95
CA LEU A 331 8.51 24.29 1.50
C LEU A 331 9.38 25.29 0.71
N GLU A 332 9.57 26.51 1.21
CA GLU A 332 10.53 27.49 0.66
C GLU A 332 11.98 26.98 0.79
N ASP A 333 12.41 26.58 1.99
CA ASP A 333 13.76 26.08 2.25
C ASP A 333 14.08 24.79 1.46
N ARG A 334 13.09 23.91 1.31
CA ARG A 334 13.15 22.71 0.47
C ARG A 334 13.42 23.06 -0.99
N GLU A 335 12.78 24.11 -1.50
CA GLU A 335 12.87 24.50 -2.90
C GLU A 335 14.19 25.21 -3.24
N GLU A 336 14.67 26.10 -2.35
CA GLU A 336 16.03 26.65 -2.45
C GLU A 336 17.09 25.52 -2.41
N LEU A 337 16.91 24.53 -1.54
CA LEU A 337 17.78 23.36 -1.44
C LEU A 337 17.71 22.44 -2.66
N LEU A 338 16.54 22.21 -3.25
CA LEU A 338 16.40 21.42 -4.48
C LEU A 338 17.12 22.08 -5.66
N GLN A 339 17.03 23.41 -5.78
CA GLN A 339 17.76 24.16 -6.79
C GLN A 339 19.28 24.12 -6.55
N LEU A 340 19.73 24.13 -5.30
CA LEU A 340 21.14 23.92 -4.94
C LEU A 340 21.61 22.49 -5.27
N MET A 341 20.77 21.50 -4.99
CA MET A 341 20.99 20.07 -5.22
C MET A 341 21.19 19.76 -6.71
N HIS A 342 20.39 20.34 -7.61
CA HIS A 342 20.59 20.22 -9.05
C HIS A 342 21.97 20.76 -9.47
N ARG A 343 22.31 22.00 -9.10
CA ARG A 343 23.62 22.61 -9.42
C ARG A 343 24.80 21.82 -8.86
N PHE A 344 24.65 21.24 -7.67
CA PHE A 344 25.67 20.36 -7.10
C PHE A 344 25.84 19.10 -7.96
N PHE A 345 24.77 18.38 -8.27
CA PHE A 345 24.88 17.10 -9.00
C PHE A 345 25.27 17.26 -10.48
N GLU A 346 24.97 18.40 -11.11
CA GLU A 346 25.49 18.78 -12.43
C GLU A 346 26.99 19.10 -12.44
N SER A 347 27.61 19.33 -11.28
CA SER A 347 29.04 19.66 -11.19
C SER A 347 29.96 18.46 -11.52
N PRO A 348 31.19 18.69 -12.02
CA PRO A 348 32.16 17.62 -12.31
C PRO A 348 32.43 16.70 -11.10
N LEU A 349 32.67 15.42 -11.38
CA LEU A 349 32.89 14.41 -10.34
C LEU A 349 34.05 14.77 -9.40
N GLU A 350 35.11 15.37 -9.94
CA GLU A 350 36.29 15.82 -9.22
C GLU A 350 35.95 16.92 -8.20
N ALA A 351 34.99 17.80 -8.53
CA ALA A 351 34.51 18.86 -7.65
C ALA A 351 33.49 18.34 -6.62
N LYS A 352 32.62 17.39 -7.00
CA LYS A 352 31.71 16.70 -6.06
C LYS A 352 32.47 15.87 -5.03
N ASN A 353 33.57 15.23 -5.45
CA ASN A 353 34.37 14.31 -4.65
C ASN A 353 35.59 14.98 -3.96
N GLU A 354 35.60 16.31 -3.76
CA GLU A 354 36.73 17.05 -3.14
C GLU A 354 37.24 16.42 -1.83
N TYR A 355 36.32 15.94 -0.99
CA TYR A 355 36.61 15.23 0.26
C TYR A 355 36.23 13.74 0.23
N GLY A 356 35.59 13.28 -0.84
CA GLY A 356 34.91 11.98 -0.89
C GLY A 356 33.91 11.79 0.26
N LEU A 357 33.76 10.54 0.70
CA LEU A 357 33.04 10.19 1.93
C LEU A 357 34.00 10.34 3.12
N ILE A 358 33.75 11.33 3.98
CA ILE A 358 34.59 11.64 5.14
C ILE A 358 34.25 10.72 6.31
N ASP A 359 32.95 10.55 6.55
CA ASP A 359 32.39 9.66 7.55
C ASP A 359 31.03 9.16 7.02
N SER A 360 30.58 8.04 7.58
CA SER A 360 29.23 7.47 7.50
C SER A 360 28.05 8.44 7.31
N HIS A 361 28.12 9.62 7.92
CA HIS A 361 27.09 10.66 7.94
C HIS A 361 27.55 12.01 7.34
N LEU A 362 28.68 12.05 6.62
CA LEU A 362 29.30 13.28 6.11
C LEU A 362 30.14 13.07 4.83
N GLY A 363 29.89 13.87 3.80
CA GLY A 363 30.64 13.86 2.54
C GLY A 363 29.85 13.26 1.37
N TYR A 364 30.54 13.03 0.26
CA TYR A 364 29.96 12.61 -1.02
C TYR A 364 30.20 11.12 -1.32
N GLU A 365 29.15 10.42 -1.76
CA GLU A 365 29.19 9.04 -2.23
C GLU A 365 28.80 9.01 -3.73
N PRO A 366 29.74 8.68 -4.65
CA PRO A 366 29.40 8.48 -6.05
C PRO A 366 28.67 7.15 -6.29
N VAL A 367 28.03 7.04 -7.46
CA VAL A 367 27.16 5.91 -7.85
C VAL A 367 27.86 4.55 -7.78
N GLY A 368 27.18 3.57 -7.19
CA GLY A 368 27.57 2.16 -7.21
C GLY A 368 28.55 1.78 -6.10
N ASN A 369 28.49 2.43 -4.93
CA ASN A 369 29.27 2.09 -3.74
C ASN A 369 28.48 1.30 -2.67
N ARG A 370 27.17 1.14 -2.84
CA ARG A 370 26.25 0.36 -1.99
C ARG A 370 25.67 -0.84 -2.74
N THR A 371 25.04 -1.74 -2.00
CA THR A 371 24.16 -2.79 -2.56
C THR A 371 22.85 -2.16 -3.07
N GLY A 372 22.31 -2.67 -4.18
CA GLY A 372 21.08 -2.15 -4.81
C GLY A 372 19.77 -2.73 -4.26
N ALA A 373 18.64 -2.31 -4.85
CA ALA A 373 17.28 -2.69 -4.43
C ALA A 373 16.95 -4.19 -4.49
N PHE A 374 17.75 -4.96 -5.22
CA PHE A 374 17.56 -6.40 -5.48
C PHE A 374 18.65 -7.29 -4.84
N GLY A 375 19.35 -6.76 -3.82
CA GLY A 375 20.15 -7.57 -2.90
C GLY A 375 21.55 -7.95 -3.38
N ALA A 376 22.11 -9.01 -2.77
CA ALA A 376 23.52 -9.35 -2.81
C ALA A 376 24.08 -9.51 -4.24
N GLY A 377 25.22 -8.85 -4.51
CA GLY A 377 25.87 -8.84 -5.83
C GLY A 377 25.38 -7.73 -6.78
N THR A 378 24.28 -7.05 -6.46
CA THR A 378 23.90 -5.80 -7.14
C THR A 378 24.68 -4.60 -6.59
N LYS A 379 24.72 -3.52 -7.36
CA LYS A 379 25.15 -2.19 -6.92
C LYS A 379 23.96 -1.23 -6.98
N ASP A 380 24.03 -0.14 -6.22
CA ASP A 380 23.09 0.97 -6.30
C ASP A 380 23.14 1.72 -7.66
N GLY A 381 22.15 2.59 -7.87
CA GLY A 381 22.07 3.51 -9.01
C GLY A 381 21.97 4.99 -8.64
N TYR A 382 22.53 5.43 -7.51
CA TYR A 382 22.39 6.82 -7.04
C TYR A 382 23.68 7.39 -6.46
N GLU A 383 23.87 8.70 -6.64
CA GLU A 383 24.90 9.48 -5.93
C GLU A 383 24.27 10.28 -4.79
N MET A 384 25.06 10.60 -3.77
CA MET A 384 24.56 11.20 -2.55
C MET A 384 25.57 12.17 -1.94
N LEU A 385 25.09 13.26 -1.37
CA LEU A 385 25.88 14.19 -0.56
C LEU A 385 25.24 14.33 0.82
N LYS A 386 26.05 14.13 1.86
CA LYS A 386 25.67 14.21 3.27
C LYS A 386 26.31 15.44 3.92
N VAL A 387 25.48 16.24 4.58
CA VAL A 387 25.88 17.43 5.32
C VAL A 387 25.51 17.22 6.79
N SER A 388 26.49 17.32 7.68
CA SER A 388 26.27 17.16 9.13
C SER A 388 25.59 18.39 9.72
N ARG A 389 24.58 18.19 10.58
CA ARG A 389 23.93 19.26 11.35
C ARG A 389 24.94 19.94 12.29
N ASP A 390 25.83 19.16 12.89
CA ASP A 390 26.76 19.64 13.91
C ASP A 390 27.86 20.52 13.32
N GLU A 391 28.37 20.20 12.12
CA GLU A 391 29.41 21.04 11.49
C GLU A 391 28.87 22.37 10.94
N ILE A 392 27.63 22.36 10.44
CA ILE A 392 26.90 23.57 10.04
C ILE A 392 26.73 24.47 11.26
N GLN A 393 26.31 23.91 12.39
CA GLN A 393 26.18 24.64 13.66
C GLN A 393 27.53 25.13 14.24
N GLN A 394 28.64 24.45 13.91
CA GLN A 394 30.01 24.88 14.24
C GLN A 394 30.58 25.92 13.25
N GLY A 395 29.84 26.30 12.21
CA GLY A 395 30.25 27.31 11.23
C GLY A 395 31.47 26.94 10.37
N SER A 396 31.86 25.65 10.34
CA SER A 396 33.02 25.17 9.58
C SER A 396 32.78 23.82 8.84
N PRO A 397 31.67 23.70 8.08
CA PRO A 397 31.28 22.45 7.42
C PRO A 397 32.26 21.99 6.34
N ARG A 398 32.58 20.68 6.35
CA ARG A 398 33.43 20.01 5.34
C ARG A 398 32.62 19.65 4.09
N VAL A 399 32.06 20.66 3.45
CA VAL A 399 31.32 20.54 2.18
C VAL A 399 32.22 20.80 0.95
N PRO A 400 31.98 20.13 -0.19
CA PRO A 400 32.73 20.35 -1.43
C PRO A 400 32.54 21.77 -2.01
N SER A 401 33.53 22.26 -2.76
CA SER A 401 33.59 23.62 -3.31
C SER A 401 32.35 24.11 -4.07
N PRO A 402 31.59 23.32 -4.85
CA PRO A 402 30.38 23.79 -5.52
C PRO A 402 29.26 24.28 -4.58
N ILE A 403 29.33 23.97 -3.28
CA ILE A 403 28.34 24.37 -2.26
C ILE A 403 28.98 25.05 -1.03
N LYS A 404 30.22 25.53 -1.17
CA LYS A 404 31.03 26.10 -0.08
C LYS A 404 30.96 27.63 0.02
N GLY A 405 30.22 28.28 -0.87
CA GLY A 405 29.99 29.73 -0.84
C GLY A 405 28.97 30.13 0.24
N SER A 406 29.00 31.41 0.64
CA SER A 406 28.18 31.91 1.75
C SER A 406 26.67 31.90 1.47
N SER A 407 26.26 31.93 0.19
CA SER A 407 24.86 31.76 -0.21
C SER A 407 24.41 30.30 -0.04
N GLU A 408 25.26 29.35 -0.43
CA GLU A 408 24.97 27.92 -0.45
C GLU A 408 24.98 27.34 0.97
N LEU A 409 25.94 27.75 1.80
CA LEU A 409 25.99 27.41 3.22
C LEU A 409 24.74 27.89 3.97
N ARG A 410 24.20 29.06 3.64
CA ARG A 410 22.98 29.59 4.26
C ARG A 410 21.72 28.81 3.84
N ILE A 411 21.64 28.34 2.60
CA ILE A 411 20.55 27.45 2.14
C ILE A 411 20.58 26.13 2.95
N LEU A 412 21.78 25.55 3.14
CA LEU A 412 21.97 24.35 3.95
C LEU A 412 21.61 24.59 5.43
N GLU A 413 22.02 25.73 6.00
CA GLU A 413 21.68 26.15 7.36
C GLU A 413 20.17 26.27 7.57
N HIS A 414 19.47 27.01 6.69
CA HIS A 414 18.02 27.16 6.77
C HIS A 414 17.29 25.82 6.67
N ALA A 415 17.61 25.00 5.66
CA ALA A 415 16.96 23.71 5.46
C ALA A 415 17.22 22.73 6.63
N ILE A 416 18.43 22.72 7.20
CA ILE A 416 18.75 21.94 8.41
C ILE A 416 17.98 22.46 9.62
N ALA A 417 17.87 23.78 9.81
CA ALA A 417 17.14 24.38 10.92
C ALA A 417 15.62 24.07 10.86
N SER A 418 15.01 24.21 9.68
CA SER A 418 13.60 23.91 9.46
C SER A 418 13.30 22.41 9.64
N CYS A 419 14.13 21.51 9.09
CA CYS A 419 13.99 20.06 9.31
C CYS A 419 14.17 19.65 10.79
N ASN A 420 15.16 20.20 11.49
CA ASN A 420 15.42 19.95 12.92
C ASN A 420 14.24 20.41 13.79
N THR A 421 13.64 21.56 13.44
CA THR A 421 12.48 22.10 14.15
C THR A 421 11.26 21.19 13.98
N ILE A 422 10.91 20.84 12.73
CA ILE A 422 9.77 19.96 12.42
C ILE A 422 9.91 18.59 13.09
N THR A 423 11.08 17.96 12.97
CA THR A 423 11.30 16.63 13.56
C THR A 423 11.26 16.66 15.10
N LYS A 424 11.64 17.77 15.74
CA LYS A 424 11.46 17.97 17.19
C LYS A 424 10.02 18.25 17.62
N VAL A 425 9.22 18.92 16.79
CA VAL A 425 7.77 19.06 17.01
C VAL A 425 7.10 17.68 17.00
N ILE A 426 7.46 16.82 16.04
CA ILE A 426 6.97 15.43 15.96
C ILE A 426 7.39 14.63 17.21
N LEU A 427 8.67 14.69 17.62
CA LEU A 427 9.11 14.02 18.86
C LEU A 427 8.37 14.53 20.10
N SER A 428 8.15 15.85 20.21
CA SER A 428 7.40 16.45 21.32
C SER A 428 5.94 15.98 21.36
N ALA A 429 5.28 15.90 20.20
CA ALA A 429 3.94 15.34 20.07
C ALA A 429 3.88 13.86 20.48
N LEU A 430 4.79 13.04 19.97
CA LEU A 430 4.88 11.61 20.32
C LEU A 430 5.17 11.41 21.81
N SER A 431 6.05 12.22 22.40
CA SER A 431 6.29 12.28 23.85
C SER A 431 5.02 12.62 24.64
N THR A 432 4.22 13.57 24.15
CA THR A 432 2.96 13.99 24.79
C THR A 432 1.89 12.90 24.69
N GLY A 433 1.67 12.32 23.51
CA GLY A 433 0.71 11.22 23.30
C GLY A 433 1.08 9.94 24.07
N MET A 434 2.38 9.61 24.16
CA MET A 434 2.90 8.53 25.00
C MET A 434 2.84 8.83 26.51
N GLY A 435 2.43 10.03 26.92
CA GLY A 435 2.34 10.45 28.33
C GLY A 435 3.70 10.65 29.03
N LEU A 436 4.80 10.76 28.26
CA LEU A 436 6.18 10.83 28.77
C LEU A 436 6.46 12.18 29.44
N LYS A 437 7.25 12.15 30.52
CA LYS A 437 7.49 13.31 31.41
C LYS A 437 8.96 13.46 31.75
N GLY A 438 9.42 14.71 31.87
CA GLY A 438 10.80 15.05 32.18
C GLY A 438 11.80 14.39 31.22
N ALA A 439 12.86 13.80 31.76
CA ALA A 439 13.94 13.17 30.98
C ALA A 439 13.50 12.00 30.08
N GLN A 440 12.31 11.43 30.27
CA GLN A 440 11.79 10.34 29.42
C GLN A 440 11.29 10.82 28.05
N ARG A 441 11.06 12.13 27.86
CA ARG A 441 10.56 12.67 26.59
C ARG A 441 11.64 12.61 25.50
N PHE A 442 11.30 12.07 24.33
CA PHE A 442 12.24 11.72 23.26
C PHE A 442 13.12 12.89 22.82
N GLU A 443 12.56 14.10 22.72
CA GLU A 443 13.28 15.30 22.30
C GLU A 443 14.44 15.71 23.24
N ASN A 444 14.43 15.25 24.51
CA ASN A 444 15.52 15.48 25.46
C ASN A 444 16.78 14.63 25.20
N SER A 445 16.70 13.65 24.29
CA SER A 445 17.85 12.88 23.77
C SER A 445 18.28 13.35 22.37
N HIS A 446 17.86 14.55 21.95
CA HIS A 446 18.08 15.12 20.63
C HIS A 446 18.55 16.59 20.71
N ARG A 447 19.31 16.95 21.75
CA ARG A 447 19.75 18.33 21.99
C ARG A 447 20.73 18.82 20.90
N ASN A 448 20.76 20.14 20.69
CA ASN A 448 21.59 20.76 19.66
C ASN A 448 23.03 21.01 20.14
N ASP A 449 23.25 21.25 21.43
CA ASP A 449 24.57 21.43 22.07
C ASP A 449 25.36 20.12 22.25
N ARG A 450 24.83 19.02 21.71
CA ARG A 450 25.29 17.65 21.96
C ARG A 450 25.60 16.93 20.65
N PRO A 451 26.69 16.15 20.61
CA PRO A 451 27.14 15.49 19.39
C PRO A 451 26.12 14.45 18.94
N SER A 452 25.82 14.45 17.64
CA SER A 452 24.98 13.43 17.02
C SER A 452 25.39 13.22 15.56
N THR A 453 25.24 11.99 15.09
CA THR A 453 25.34 11.66 13.65
C THR A 453 24.18 12.21 12.78
N THR A 454 23.46 13.26 13.23
CA THR A 454 22.32 13.90 12.52
C THR A 454 22.78 14.53 11.21
N THR A 455 22.13 14.19 10.09
CA THR A 455 22.55 14.65 8.76
C THR A 455 21.40 14.93 7.80
N LEU A 456 21.56 16.00 7.02
CA LEU A 456 20.84 16.25 5.78
C LEU A 456 21.53 15.48 4.65
N SER A 457 20.76 14.73 3.85
CA SER A 457 21.25 13.97 2.70
C SER A 457 20.49 14.34 1.44
N MET A 458 21.21 14.78 0.43
CA MET A 458 20.70 14.95 -0.94
C MET A 458 21.03 13.69 -1.74
N MET A 459 20.05 13.07 -2.38
CA MET A 459 20.23 11.84 -3.19
C MET A 459 19.73 12.02 -4.62
N HIS A 460 20.58 11.74 -5.62
CA HIS A 460 20.28 11.81 -7.04
C HIS A 460 20.39 10.41 -7.67
N TYR A 461 19.24 9.86 -8.08
CA TYR A 461 19.07 8.55 -8.67
C TYR A 461 19.07 8.67 -10.19
N LEU A 462 19.91 7.88 -10.87
CA LEU A 462 20.06 7.93 -12.32
C LEU A 462 19.01 7.08 -13.07
N PRO A 463 18.65 7.45 -14.30
CA PRO A 463 17.86 6.60 -15.21
C PRO A 463 18.53 5.24 -15.43
N ALA A 464 17.78 4.15 -15.25
CA ALA A 464 18.25 2.78 -15.44
C ALA A 464 17.08 1.80 -15.65
N GLU A 465 17.24 0.85 -16.59
CA GLU A 465 16.26 -0.22 -16.86
C GLU A 465 16.46 -1.43 -15.91
N VAL A 466 15.39 -1.88 -15.25
CA VAL A 466 15.43 -2.85 -14.13
C VAL A 466 15.91 -4.26 -14.51
N THR A 467 16.23 -4.50 -15.78
CA THR A 467 16.80 -5.74 -16.30
C THR A 467 18.30 -5.62 -16.62
N GLY A 468 19.18 -6.13 -15.77
CA GLY A 468 20.61 -6.27 -16.08
C GLY A 468 21.52 -6.54 -14.89
N GLN A 469 22.84 -6.65 -15.14
CA GLN A 469 23.86 -6.79 -14.09
C GLN A 469 24.23 -5.45 -13.41
N HIS A 470 23.43 -4.39 -13.57
CA HIS A 470 23.86 -3.02 -13.27
C HIS A 470 22.82 -2.18 -12.52
N LYS A 471 23.25 -1.72 -11.32
CA LYS A 471 23.05 -0.36 -10.79
C LYS A 471 21.62 0.15 -10.54
N ILE A 472 20.81 -0.53 -9.74
CA ILE A 472 19.41 -0.10 -9.57
C ILE A 472 18.94 -0.02 -8.12
N GLY A 473 18.47 1.19 -7.79
CA GLY A 473 17.75 1.50 -6.56
C GLY A 473 18.62 1.61 -5.31
N HIS A 474 17.95 1.93 -4.20
CA HIS A 474 18.51 1.83 -2.85
C HIS A 474 17.95 0.55 -2.22
N GLN A 475 18.80 -0.23 -1.56
CA GLN A 475 18.45 -1.52 -0.94
C GLN A 475 17.27 -1.44 0.03
N LYS A 476 16.59 -2.59 0.21
CA LYS A 476 15.50 -2.72 1.18
C LYS A 476 16.05 -2.73 2.61
N HIS A 477 15.61 -1.82 3.47
CA HIS A 477 16.12 -1.64 4.83
C HIS A 477 15.14 -0.86 5.73
N THR A 478 15.45 -0.79 7.04
CA THR A 478 14.94 0.28 7.91
C THR A 478 16.05 1.30 8.19
N ASP A 479 15.68 2.55 8.50
CA ASP A 479 16.66 3.59 8.83
C ASP A 479 17.23 3.49 10.24
N ILE A 480 18.51 3.84 10.38
CA ILE A 480 19.21 3.98 11.67
C ILE A 480 18.57 5.08 12.57
N SER A 481 17.90 6.06 11.96
CA SER A 481 17.46 7.31 12.58
C SER A 481 16.47 7.15 13.74
N SER A 482 16.18 8.25 14.43
CA SER A 482 14.97 8.38 15.23
C SER A 482 13.76 8.67 14.33
N LEU A 483 13.87 9.71 13.52
CA LEU A 483 12.91 10.06 12.47
C LEU A 483 13.65 10.37 11.17
N THR A 484 13.04 10.00 10.05
CA THR A 484 13.43 10.48 8.73
C THR A 484 12.34 11.35 8.15
N LEU A 485 12.72 12.55 7.70
CA LEU A 485 11.85 13.51 7.00
C LEU A 485 12.31 13.55 5.52
N LEU A 486 11.47 13.08 4.61
CA LEU A 486 11.81 12.83 3.21
C LEU A 486 10.93 13.65 2.25
N PHE A 487 11.57 14.41 1.36
CA PHE A 487 10.94 15.13 0.27
C PHE A 487 11.28 14.48 -1.07
N SER A 488 10.27 14.23 -1.89
CA SER A 488 10.41 13.68 -3.24
C SER A 488 9.12 13.91 -4.04
N ASP A 489 9.19 14.74 -5.07
CA ASP A 489 8.05 15.02 -5.95
C ASP A 489 7.84 13.93 -7.02
N GLN A 490 8.61 12.82 -6.95
CA GLN A 490 8.75 11.82 -8.00
C GLN A 490 8.58 10.40 -7.46
N TRP A 491 7.88 9.54 -8.21
CA TRP A 491 7.64 8.14 -7.86
C TRP A 491 8.94 7.34 -7.76
N GLY A 492 8.94 6.33 -6.89
CA GLY A 492 10.04 5.36 -6.78
C GLY A 492 10.30 4.84 -5.37
N LEU A 493 9.82 5.54 -4.34
CA LEU A 493 9.79 4.99 -2.98
C LEU A 493 8.77 3.85 -2.93
N GLN A 494 9.21 2.68 -2.47
CA GLN A 494 8.36 1.58 -2.06
C GLN A 494 8.52 1.32 -0.56
N ILE A 495 7.40 1.00 0.10
CA ILE A 495 7.35 0.63 1.52
C ILE A 495 6.67 -0.73 1.68
N ARG A 496 7.00 -1.42 2.78
CA ARG A 496 6.33 -2.64 3.25
C ARG A 496 5.64 -2.31 4.58
N PRO A 497 4.30 -2.21 4.60
CA PRO A 497 3.53 -2.04 5.83
C PRO A 497 3.79 -3.21 6.81
N PRO A 498 3.95 -2.91 8.11
CA PRO A 498 4.02 -3.95 9.15
C PRO A 498 2.70 -4.74 9.23
N GLY A 499 2.78 -5.96 9.76
CA GLY A 499 1.62 -6.84 9.94
C GLY A 499 2.02 -8.18 10.56
N GLU A 500 1.18 -8.73 11.44
CA GLU A 500 1.55 -9.89 12.26
C GLU A 500 1.35 -11.26 11.59
N CYS A 501 0.64 -11.30 10.46
CA CYS A 501 0.47 -12.52 9.63
C CYS A 501 1.55 -12.68 8.55
N GLY A 502 2.65 -11.93 8.66
CA GLY A 502 3.57 -11.65 7.56
C GLY A 502 3.31 -10.25 7.00
N ALA A 503 4.37 -9.47 6.81
CA ALA A 503 4.25 -8.09 6.37
C ALA A 503 3.78 -7.99 4.90
N ARG A 504 2.95 -6.99 4.57
CA ARG A 504 2.36 -6.83 3.22
C ARG A 504 3.43 -6.64 2.14
N GLU A 505 3.12 -6.91 0.86
CA GLU A 505 4.12 -6.79 -0.22
C GLU A 505 4.65 -5.35 -0.39
N MET A 506 5.82 -5.20 -1.01
CA MET A 506 6.41 -3.90 -1.33
C MET A 506 5.50 -3.12 -2.29
N GLY A 507 4.88 -2.04 -1.80
CA GLY A 507 3.99 -1.17 -2.57
C GLY A 507 4.52 0.26 -2.66
N PHE A 508 4.07 1.01 -3.65
CA PHE A 508 4.54 2.39 -3.89
C PHE A 508 3.94 3.40 -2.93
N VAL A 509 4.70 4.47 -2.68
CA VAL A 509 4.22 5.71 -2.09
C VAL A 509 3.99 6.72 -3.20
N ALA A 510 2.75 7.21 -3.33
CA ALA A 510 2.41 8.28 -4.26
C ALA A 510 3.07 9.60 -3.82
N PRO A 511 3.75 10.34 -4.71
CA PRO A 511 4.23 11.69 -4.44
C PRO A 511 3.06 12.63 -4.14
N LYS A 512 3.20 13.46 -3.11
CA LYS A 512 2.13 14.35 -2.63
C LYS A 512 2.63 15.78 -2.48
N PRO A 513 2.23 16.71 -3.38
CA PRO A 513 2.68 18.10 -3.33
C PRO A 513 2.40 18.79 -1.98
N GLY A 514 3.33 19.61 -1.53
CA GLY A 514 3.25 20.32 -0.25
C GLY A 514 3.31 19.43 0.99
N CYS A 515 3.60 18.13 0.83
CA CYS A 515 3.79 17.19 1.94
C CYS A 515 5.23 16.67 2.01
N ALA A 516 5.61 16.15 3.18
CA ALA A 516 6.79 15.33 3.37
C ALA A 516 6.39 13.90 3.76
N PHE A 517 7.10 12.89 3.26
CA PHE A 517 6.99 11.55 3.82
C PHE A 517 7.81 11.50 5.12
N VAL A 518 7.22 11.00 6.20
CA VAL A 518 7.88 10.82 7.49
C VAL A 518 7.79 9.37 7.91
N HIS A 519 8.90 8.82 8.41
CA HIS A 519 8.90 7.50 9.02
C HIS A 519 9.79 7.39 10.25
N VAL A 520 9.44 6.43 11.10
CA VAL A 520 10.18 6.05 12.29
C VAL A 520 11.35 5.14 11.89
N GLY A 521 12.54 5.46 12.40
CA GLY A 521 13.73 4.60 12.30
C GLY A 521 13.95 3.76 13.56
N ASP A 522 15.01 2.95 13.54
CA ASP A 522 15.34 2.00 14.60
C ASP A 522 15.47 2.66 15.98
N SER A 523 16.16 3.81 16.05
CA SER A 523 16.53 4.45 17.33
C SER A 523 15.29 4.89 18.13
N LEU A 524 14.27 5.41 17.45
CA LEU A 524 13.02 5.82 18.09
C LEU A 524 12.11 4.60 18.37
N ARG A 525 12.13 3.58 17.52
CA ARG A 525 11.51 2.28 17.82
C ARG A 525 12.07 1.70 19.11
N PHE A 526 13.38 1.62 19.26
CA PHE A 526 14.04 1.14 20.47
C PHE A 526 13.72 2.02 21.69
N ALA A 527 13.82 3.35 21.56
CA ALA A 527 13.47 4.29 22.64
C ALA A 527 11.99 4.19 23.08
N SER A 528 11.08 3.81 22.19
CA SER A 528 9.66 3.58 22.52
C SER A 528 9.39 2.27 23.29
N GLY A 529 10.40 1.42 23.48
CA GLY A 529 10.23 0.05 23.95
C GLY A 529 9.65 -0.87 22.88
N MET A 530 10.08 -0.69 21.63
CA MET A 530 9.64 -1.43 20.42
C MET A 530 8.15 -1.31 20.08
N LYS A 531 7.47 -0.29 20.64
CA LYS A 531 6.04 -0.02 20.39
C LYS A 531 5.78 0.63 19.04
N PHE A 532 6.66 1.52 18.59
CA PHE A 532 6.57 2.09 17.25
C PHE A 532 7.18 1.14 16.22
N GLN A 533 6.59 1.10 15.03
CA GLN A 533 7.09 0.29 13.92
C GLN A 533 8.17 1.06 13.15
N SER A 534 9.23 0.39 12.70
CA SER A 534 10.21 1.01 11.79
C SER A 534 9.85 0.71 10.34
N CYS A 535 9.84 1.71 9.47
CA CYS A 535 9.38 1.54 8.09
C CYS A 535 10.42 0.77 7.24
N ILE A 536 10.08 -0.46 6.85
CA ILE A 536 10.82 -1.21 5.83
C ILE A 536 10.54 -0.55 4.49
N HIS A 537 11.58 -0.05 3.84
CA HIS A 537 11.47 0.68 2.57
C HIS A 537 12.64 0.41 1.63
N ARG A 538 12.42 0.68 0.34
CA ARG A 538 13.44 0.68 -0.72
C ARG A 538 13.12 1.76 -1.75
N VAL A 539 14.09 2.14 -2.57
CA VAL A 539 13.85 3.02 -3.72
C VAL A 539 14.15 2.26 -5.01
N VAL A 540 13.24 2.31 -5.98
CA VAL A 540 13.38 1.73 -7.31
C VAL A 540 12.95 2.75 -8.38
N PRO A 541 13.52 2.73 -9.60
CA PRO A 541 13.02 3.55 -10.70
C PRO A 541 11.58 3.17 -11.03
N PHE A 542 10.64 4.10 -10.87
CA PHE A 542 9.26 3.93 -11.35
C PHE A 542 9.24 4.09 -12.88
N ASN A 543 9.80 5.19 -13.37
CA ASN A 543 10.10 5.45 -14.77
C ASN A 543 11.60 5.22 -15.01
N PRO A 544 12.04 4.23 -15.82
CA PRO A 544 13.46 3.92 -16.01
C PRO A 544 14.23 5.00 -16.80
N ARG A 545 13.53 6.01 -17.35
CA ARG A 545 14.12 7.11 -18.13
C ARG A 545 14.28 8.41 -17.34
N GLU A 546 13.93 8.41 -16.05
CA GLU A 546 13.80 9.61 -15.24
C GLU A 546 14.90 9.72 -14.19
N HIS A 547 15.47 10.92 -14.04
CA HIS A 547 16.34 11.25 -12.92
C HIS A 547 15.47 11.54 -11.71
N ARG A 548 15.59 10.76 -10.62
CA ARG A 548 14.84 10.99 -9.39
C ARG A 548 15.70 11.73 -8.36
N TYR A 549 15.15 12.79 -7.78
CA TYR A 549 15.76 13.56 -6.71
C TYR A 549 14.99 13.34 -5.41
N SER A 550 15.71 13.20 -4.29
CA SER A 550 15.10 13.26 -2.96
C SER A 550 16.02 13.84 -1.91
N ILE A 551 15.43 14.66 -1.04
CA ILE A 551 16.09 15.29 0.12
C ILE A 551 15.61 14.55 1.36
N ALA A 552 16.51 13.97 2.13
CA ALA A 552 16.22 13.25 3.37
C ALA A 552 16.94 13.91 4.55
N TYR A 553 16.23 14.21 5.64
CA TYR A 553 16.82 14.63 6.90
C TYR A 553 16.67 13.51 7.93
N PHE A 554 17.81 12.97 8.35
CA PHE A 554 17.90 11.89 9.33
C PHE A 554 18.14 12.50 10.71
N LEU A 555 17.07 12.74 11.48
CA LEU A 555 17.21 13.13 12.89
C LEU A 555 17.70 11.91 13.68
N ARG A 556 18.82 12.05 14.38
CA ARG A 556 19.42 11.01 15.21
C ARG A 556 19.55 11.49 16.65
N ALA A 557 19.45 10.56 17.59
CA ALA A 557 19.70 10.83 19.00
C ALA A 557 21.16 11.25 19.23
N GLU A 558 21.43 11.84 20.37
CA GLU A 558 22.79 12.17 20.82
C GLU A 558 23.63 10.90 20.93
N ASP A 559 24.90 10.96 20.56
CA ASP A 559 25.77 9.79 20.36
C ASP A 559 25.85 8.87 21.58
N ASP A 560 25.72 9.41 22.80
CA ASP A 560 25.75 8.70 24.10
C ASP A 560 24.36 8.22 24.58
N THR A 561 23.28 8.47 23.84
CA THR A 561 21.93 8.02 24.16
C THR A 561 21.86 6.49 24.13
N MET A 562 21.60 5.86 25.27
CA MET A 562 21.45 4.41 25.37
C MET A 562 20.01 3.95 25.14
N PHE A 563 19.86 2.88 24.36
CA PHE A 563 18.61 2.13 24.24
C PHE A 563 18.90 0.62 24.20
N MET A 564 17.86 -0.18 24.45
CA MET A 564 17.91 -1.63 24.25
C MET A 564 17.49 -1.94 22.82
N ASP A 565 18.27 -2.73 22.08
CA ASP A 565 17.95 -3.11 20.70
C ASP A 565 17.03 -4.34 20.61
N SER A 566 16.71 -4.76 19.39
CA SER A 566 15.85 -5.92 19.11
C SER A 566 16.40 -7.27 19.56
N GLU A 567 17.67 -7.35 19.96
CA GLU A 567 18.32 -8.55 20.50
C GLU A 567 18.46 -8.51 22.02
N GLY A 568 17.93 -7.46 22.67
CA GLY A 568 18.06 -7.23 24.11
C GLY A 568 19.41 -6.66 24.53
N ARG A 569 20.24 -6.20 23.57
CA ARG A 569 21.55 -5.60 23.85
C ARG A 569 21.35 -4.13 24.19
N TRP A 570 21.98 -3.66 25.25
CA TRP A 570 22.11 -2.22 25.49
C TRP A 570 23.21 -1.66 24.61
N VAL A 571 22.87 -0.67 23.79
CA VAL A 571 23.78 0.01 22.86
C VAL A 571 23.55 1.52 22.92
N THR A 572 24.60 2.30 22.69
CA THR A 572 24.46 3.73 22.42
C THR A 572 23.98 3.99 20.99
N ALA A 573 23.40 5.16 20.74
CA ALA A 573 22.99 5.60 19.42
C ALA A 573 24.15 5.54 18.40
N LYS A 574 25.36 5.93 18.82
CA LYS A 574 26.56 5.82 17.98
C LYS A 574 26.98 4.37 17.73
N GLU A 575 26.96 3.50 18.74
CA GLU A 575 27.31 2.08 18.54
C GLU A 575 26.33 1.36 17.60
N TRP A 576 25.03 1.64 17.71
CA TRP A 576 24.03 1.10 16.77
C TRP A 576 24.26 1.64 15.36
N HIS A 577 24.46 2.97 15.24
CA HIS A 577 24.73 3.63 13.98
C HIS A 577 25.93 3.04 13.27
N ASP A 578 27.06 2.91 13.96
CA ASP A 578 28.31 2.44 13.36
C ASP A 578 28.27 0.93 13.04
N GLN A 579 27.59 0.11 13.87
CA GLN A 579 27.33 -1.31 13.58
C GLN A 579 26.46 -1.49 12.32
N LYS A 580 25.33 -0.80 12.24
CA LYS A 580 24.39 -0.93 11.12
C LYS A 580 24.93 -0.30 9.83
N PHE A 581 25.63 0.83 9.94
CA PHE A 581 26.33 1.43 8.79
C PHE A 581 27.41 0.50 8.23
N LYS A 582 28.17 -0.18 9.10
CA LYS A 582 29.13 -1.21 8.68
C LYS A 582 28.42 -2.36 7.95
N ALA A 583 27.29 -2.85 8.47
CA ALA A 583 26.50 -3.89 7.79
C ALA A 583 26.00 -3.45 6.38
N PHE A 584 25.85 -2.15 6.11
CA PHE A 584 25.55 -1.60 4.79
C PHE A 584 26.78 -1.31 3.89
N THR A 585 28.01 -1.54 4.35
CA THR A 585 29.26 -1.33 3.59
C THR A 585 30.15 -2.58 3.50
N ASP A 586 29.96 -3.54 4.40
CA ASP A 586 30.63 -4.84 4.38
C ASP A 586 30.36 -5.60 3.05
N PRO A 587 31.27 -6.48 2.60
CA PRO A 587 31.08 -7.26 1.37
C PRO A 587 29.83 -8.17 1.43
N PRO A 588 29.19 -8.53 0.29
CA PRO A 588 27.93 -9.28 0.29
C PRO A 588 27.94 -10.61 1.07
N VAL A 589 29.10 -11.28 1.16
CA VAL A 589 29.28 -12.50 1.97
C VAL A 589 29.11 -12.22 3.46
N TRP A 590 29.59 -11.06 3.94
CA TRP A 590 29.46 -10.63 5.34
C TRP A 590 28.09 -10.00 5.61
N GLN A 591 27.49 -9.29 4.65
CA GLN A 591 26.08 -8.87 4.72
C GLN A 591 25.15 -10.07 4.95
N ALA A 592 25.37 -11.17 4.23
CA ALA A 592 24.62 -12.43 4.40
C ALA A 592 24.88 -13.16 5.73
N MET A 593 25.91 -12.78 6.48
CA MET A 593 26.22 -13.29 7.81
C MET A 593 25.82 -12.33 8.94
N ALA A 594 25.40 -11.11 8.62
CA ALA A 594 24.89 -10.17 9.61
C ALA A 594 23.52 -10.64 10.15
N PRO A 595 23.19 -10.37 11.44
CA PRO A 595 21.85 -10.63 11.95
C PRO A 595 20.79 -9.89 11.13
N LYS A 596 19.68 -10.54 10.76
CA LYS A 596 18.58 -9.89 9.99
C LYS A 596 18.02 -8.67 10.73
N SER A 597 17.99 -8.75 12.05
CA SER A 597 17.77 -7.67 13.02
C SER A 597 18.59 -6.41 12.75
N MET A 598 19.83 -6.53 12.28
CA MET A 598 20.70 -5.40 11.96
C MET A 598 20.18 -4.59 10.76
N ILE A 599 19.91 -5.24 9.63
CA ILE A 599 19.44 -4.56 8.41
C ILE A 599 18.03 -3.97 8.58
N LEU A 600 17.17 -4.66 9.34
CA LEU A 600 15.73 -4.37 9.45
C LEU A 600 15.30 -3.82 10.83
N GLY A 601 16.22 -3.48 11.74
CA GLY A 601 15.88 -2.89 13.04
C GLY A 601 15.08 -3.82 13.96
N GLY A 602 15.15 -5.12 13.72
CA GLY A 602 14.30 -6.14 14.34
C GLY A 602 12.87 -6.25 13.78
N MET A 603 12.55 -5.60 12.65
CA MET A 603 11.32 -5.83 11.91
C MET A 603 11.38 -7.19 11.19
N LYS A 604 10.22 -7.83 11.03
CA LYS A 604 10.07 -9.14 10.36
C LYS A 604 9.76 -8.99 8.87
N GLU A 605 10.17 -9.99 8.08
CA GLU A 605 9.82 -10.12 6.67
C GLU A 605 9.49 -11.57 6.35
N ASP A 606 8.35 -11.76 5.68
CA ASP A 606 7.86 -13.04 5.18
C ASP A 606 7.44 -12.87 3.70
N GLY A 607 7.58 -13.93 2.91
CA GLY A 607 7.34 -13.90 1.46
C GLY A 607 8.54 -13.47 0.61
N ALA A 608 8.32 -13.29 -0.70
CA ALA A 608 9.34 -12.95 -1.68
C ALA A 608 8.86 -11.81 -2.60
N ASP A 609 9.63 -10.71 -2.63
CA ASP A 609 9.18 -9.44 -3.23
C ASP A 609 9.40 -9.37 -4.75
N ASP A 610 10.47 -10.02 -5.23
CA ASP A 610 11.05 -9.79 -6.56
C ASP A 610 10.84 -10.98 -7.52
N PRO A 611 10.83 -10.75 -8.85
CA PRO A 611 10.77 -11.84 -9.82
C PRO A 611 12.06 -12.68 -9.79
N GLU A 612 11.94 -14.00 -10.01
CA GLU A 612 13.12 -14.84 -10.20
C GLU A 612 13.95 -14.34 -11.41
N PRO A 613 15.30 -14.32 -11.31
CA PRO A 613 16.15 -13.85 -12.39
C PRO A 613 16.04 -14.79 -13.59
N VAL A 614 15.65 -14.24 -14.74
CA VAL A 614 15.58 -14.99 -16.01
C VAL A 614 16.99 -15.36 -16.44
N VAL A 615 17.42 -16.57 -16.07
CA VAL A 615 18.72 -17.13 -16.47
C VAL A 615 18.76 -17.22 -17.99
N PRO A 616 19.75 -16.62 -18.68
CA PRO A 616 19.88 -16.75 -20.12
C PRO A 616 20.07 -18.21 -20.52
N VAL A 617 19.17 -18.72 -21.37
CA VAL A 617 19.28 -20.08 -21.91
C VAL A 617 20.41 -20.11 -22.94
N PHE A 618 21.63 -20.33 -22.47
CA PHE A 618 22.79 -20.59 -23.32
C PHE A 618 22.55 -21.86 -24.13
N TRP A 619 22.66 -21.75 -25.45
CA TRP A 619 22.48 -22.86 -26.38
C TRP A 619 23.57 -23.91 -26.18
N SER A 620 23.22 -25.03 -25.53
CA SER A 620 24.08 -26.23 -25.43
C SER A 620 24.12 -26.96 -26.77
N GLY A 621 24.84 -26.37 -27.74
CA GLY A 621 24.69 -26.64 -29.17
C GLY A 621 25.91 -27.23 -29.90
N VAL A 622 26.86 -27.86 -29.21
CA VAL A 622 27.89 -28.70 -29.85
C VAL A 622 28.08 -30.00 -29.08
N SER A 623 27.84 -31.13 -29.73
CA SER A 623 28.09 -32.46 -29.19
C SER A 623 29.39 -33.07 -29.73
N GLY A 624 30.16 -33.69 -28.84
CA GLY A 624 31.20 -34.66 -29.21
C GLY A 624 32.63 -34.14 -29.25
N PHE A 625 33.38 -34.41 -28.16
CA PHE A 625 34.70 -35.02 -28.25
C PHE A 625 34.92 -35.94 -27.03
N SER A 626 35.56 -37.09 -27.24
CA SER A 626 35.77 -38.12 -26.21
C SER A 626 37.05 -37.86 -25.40
N PRO A 627 37.08 -38.10 -24.07
CA PRO A 627 38.25 -37.82 -23.25
C PRO A 627 39.36 -38.87 -23.45
N ALA A 628 40.42 -38.51 -24.17
CA ALA A 628 41.68 -39.24 -24.16
C ALA A 628 42.46 -38.94 -22.87
N GLN A 629 43.00 -39.97 -22.22
CA GLN A 629 43.80 -39.82 -21.00
C GLN A 629 45.16 -39.21 -21.31
N GLY A 630 45.57 -38.17 -20.57
CA GLY A 630 46.83 -37.47 -20.78
C GLY A 630 47.38 -36.86 -19.49
N THR A 631 48.18 -37.63 -18.75
CA THR A 631 48.96 -37.11 -17.61
C THR A 631 50.08 -36.19 -18.08
N TYR A 632 50.31 -35.03 -17.47
CA TYR A 632 51.67 -34.51 -17.26
C TYR A 632 51.80 -33.63 -16.01
N LYS A 633 53.06 -33.27 -15.69
CA LYS A 633 53.55 -32.87 -14.37
C LYS A 633 53.47 -31.36 -14.09
N ARG A 634 53.58 -31.02 -12.80
CA ARG A 634 53.97 -29.70 -12.29
C ARG A 634 55.12 -29.08 -13.10
N LYS A 635 55.04 -27.77 -13.30
CA LYS A 635 56.05 -26.83 -12.79
C LYS A 635 55.35 -25.68 -12.08
#